data_AF-A0A930VWZ4-F1
#
_entry.id   AF-A0A930VWZ4-F1
#
_cell.length_a   1.000
_cell.length_b   1.000
_cell.length_c   1.000
_cell.angle_alpha   90.00
_cell.angle_beta   90.00
_cell.angle_gamma   90.00
#
_symmetry.space_group_name_H-M   'P 1'
#
loop_
_entity.id
_entity.type
_entity.pdbx_description
1 polymer ?
#
loop_
_entity_poly.entity_id
_entity_poly.type
_entity_poly.pdbx_seq_one_letter_code
_entity_poly.pdbx_strand_id
1 'polypeptide(L)'
;MTHAYNGIQWIAILVHVIVLFFAIIFHEIAHGYVAYLCGDPTAKNAGRLTLNPLAHIDPFGSVILPAICAILGWPGFGYAKPVPYNPNNLRRRRIDEVLVALAGPLSNLLQAALSAGIYRILIGFVRNNPAWAMAHIDLLAVWIIPILSTIIILNIV
;
A
#
# COMPACT_ATOMS: atom_id res chain seq x y z
N MET A 1 -33.88 2.35 -0.38
CA MET A 1 -32.72 3.13 -0.85
C MET A 1 -31.52 3.01 0.09
N THR A 2 -31.69 2.88 1.41
CA THR A 2 -30.64 2.65 2.42
C THR A 2 -29.76 1.40 2.20
N HIS A 3 -30.32 0.28 1.72
CA HIS A 3 -29.53 -0.95 1.52
C HIS A 3 -28.51 -0.89 0.36
N ALA A 4 -28.77 -0.08 -0.68
CA ALA A 4 -27.85 0.07 -1.81
C ALA A 4 -26.62 0.92 -1.47
N TYR A 5 -26.80 1.95 -0.63
CA TYR A 5 -25.68 2.74 -0.08
C TYR A 5 -24.72 1.87 0.74
N ASN A 6 -25.26 0.93 1.51
CA ASN A 6 -24.45 0.01 2.31
C ASN A 6 -23.57 -0.88 1.42
N GLY A 7 -24.09 -1.36 0.28
CA GLY A 7 -23.33 -2.23 -0.63
C GLY A 7 -22.12 -1.53 -1.27
N ILE A 8 -22.31 -0.32 -1.81
CA ILE A 8 -21.23 0.47 -2.40
C ILE A 8 -20.17 0.85 -1.36
N GLN A 9 -20.61 1.18 -0.14
CA GLN A 9 -19.70 1.46 0.98
C GLN A 9 -18.82 0.27 1.34
N TRP A 10 -19.39 -0.93 1.44
CA TRP A 10 -18.62 -2.14 1.70
C TRP A 10 -17.60 -2.43 0.60
N ILE A 11 -17.99 -2.27 -0.67
CA ILE A 11 -17.07 -2.42 -1.81
C ILE A 11 -15.95 -1.38 -1.72
N ALA A 12 -16.28 -0.13 -1.43
CA ALA A 12 -15.29 0.93 -1.26
C ALA A 12 -14.30 0.58 -0.14
N ILE A 13 -14.78 0.13 1.03
CA ILE A 13 -13.90 -0.30 2.14
C ILE A 13 -12.96 -1.41 1.69
N LEU A 14 -13.48 -2.45 1.01
CA LEU A 14 -12.66 -3.55 0.50
C LEU A 14 -11.58 -3.07 -0.47
N VAL A 15 -11.92 -2.16 -1.38
CA VAL A 15 -10.94 -1.56 -2.31
C VAL A 15 -9.86 -0.79 -1.56
N HIS A 16 -10.22 0.02 -0.56
CA HIS A 16 -9.22 0.77 0.25
C HIS A 16 -8.31 -0.16 1.05
N VAL A 17 -8.85 -1.26 1.60
CA VAL A 17 -8.05 -2.30 2.27
C VAL A 17 -7.06 -2.93 1.29
N ILE A 18 -7.51 -3.29 0.08
CA ILE A 18 -6.63 -3.84 -0.96
C ILE A 18 -5.51 -2.85 -1.31
N VAL A 19 -5.85 -1.58 -1.50
CA VAL A 19 -4.87 -0.51 -1.78
C VAL A 19 -3.84 -0.39 -0.65
N LEU A 20 -4.28 -0.45 0.61
CA LEU A 20 -3.40 -0.45 1.78
C LEU A 20 -2.43 -1.63 1.77
N PHE A 21 -2.93 -2.85 1.49
CA PHE A 21 -2.08 -4.04 1.39
C PHE A 21 -1.01 -3.87 0.32
N PHE A 22 -1.38 -3.38 -0.87
CA PHE A 22 -0.40 -3.14 -1.93
C PHE A 22 0.64 -2.09 -1.52
N ALA A 23 0.24 -0.98 -0.90
CA ALA A 23 1.17 0.05 -0.44
C ALA A 23 2.21 -0.52 0.55
N ILE A 24 1.76 -1.32 1.53
CA ILE A 24 2.64 -1.98 2.51
C ILE A 24 3.54 -3.01 1.83
N ILE A 25 3.02 -3.81 0.91
CA ILE A 25 3.83 -4.81 0.19
C ILE A 25 4.93 -4.13 -0.62
N PHE A 26 4.63 -3.03 -1.31
CA PHE A 26 5.65 -2.25 -2.01
C PHE A 26 6.72 -1.70 -1.06
N HIS A 27 6.33 -1.22 0.12
CA HIS A 27 7.24 -0.76 1.17
C HIS A 27 8.22 -1.85 1.62
N GLU A 28 7.69 -3.02 1.97
CA GLU A 28 8.48 -4.16 2.44
C GLU A 28 9.38 -4.73 1.33
N ILE A 29 8.88 -4.79 0.09
CA ILE A 29 9.70 -5.20 -1.05
C ILE A 29 10.83 -4.20 -1.30
N ALA A 30 10.60 -2.90 -1.12
CA ALA A 30 11.64 -1.89 -1.29
C ALA A 30 12.81 -2.13 -0.31
N HIS A 31 12.51 -2.41 0.97
CA HIS A 31 13.52 -2.82 1.94
C HIS A 31 14.32 -4.04 1.46
N GLY A 32 13.62 -5.13 1.12
CA GLY A 32 14.28 -6.36 0.66
C GLY A 32 15.04 -6.21 -0.65
N TYR A 33 14.55 -5.36 -1.57
CA TYR A 33 15.20 -5.12 -2.86
C TYR A 33 16.48 -4.31 -2.69
N VAL A 34 16.48 -3.28 -1.86
CA VAL A 34 17.71 -2.53 -1.54
C VAL A 34 18.69 -3.42 -0.78
N ALA A 35 18.23 -4.25 0.16
CA ALA A 35 19.09 -5.22 0.85
C ALA A 35 19.76 -6.17 -0.16
N TYR A 36 19.00 -6.66 -1.15
CA TYR A 36 19.52 -7.49 -2.23
C TYR A 36 20.59 -6.77 -3.07
N LEU A 37 20.36 -5.51 -3.44
CA LEU A 37 21.35 -4.70 -4.15
C LEU A 37 22.62 -4.45 -3.32
N CYS A 38 22.48 -4.31 -2.00
CA CYS A 38 23.58 -4.19 -1.04
C CYS A 38 24.29 -5.51 -0.73
N GLY A 39 23.83 -6.64 -1.30
CA GLY A 39 24.50 -7.93 -1.23
C GLY A 39 23.80 -8.99 -0.37
N ASP A 40 22.64 -8.71 0.22
CA ASP A 40 21.90 -9.67 1.04
C ASP A 40 20.83 -10.44 0.24
N PRO A 41 21.03 -11.74 -0.08
CA PRO A 41 20.06 -12.51 -0.82
C PRO A 41 18.92 -13.08 0.05
N THR A 42 18.86 -12.80 1.35
CA THR A 42 17.88 -13.40 2.30
C THR A 42 16.43 -13.29 1.81
N ALA A 43 15.97 -12.08 1.50
CA ALA A 43 14.61 -11.84 1.02
C ALA A 43 14.32 -12.58 -0.30
N LYS A 44 15.29 -12.59 -1.23
CA LYS A 44 15.18 -13.24 -2.53
C LYS A 44 15.07 -14.75 -2.37
N ASN A 45 15.94 -15.35 -1.56
CA ASN A 45 16.00 -16.78 -1.31
C ASN A 45 14.76 -17.27 -0.56
N ALA A 46 14.17 -16.43 0.29
CA ALA A 46 12.91 -16.71 0.97
C ALA A 46 11.67 -16.56 0.06
N GLY A 47 11.85 -16.21 -1.23
CA GLY A 47 10.75 -15.98 -2.17
C GLY A 47 9.89 -14.76 -1.82
N ARG A 48 10.44 -13.79 -1.07
CA ARG A 48 9.72 -12.64 -0.51
C ARG A 48 9.78 -11.39 -1.37
N LEU A 49 10.64 -11.35 -2.39
CA LEU A 49 10.67 -10.26 -3.38
C LEU A 49 9.60 -10.47 -4.46
N THR A 50 8.33 -10.42 -4.06
CA THR A 50 7.19 -10.66 -4.96
C THR A 50 6.00 -9.78 -4.59
N LEU A 51 5.28 -9.27 -5.59
CA LEU A 51 4.04 -8.52 -5.38
C LEU A 51 2.84 -9.41 -5.05
N ASN A 52 3.02 -10.74 -5.01
CA ASN A 52 1.97 -11.66 -4.61
C ASN A 52 1.58 -11.42 -3.13
N PRO A 53 0.36 -10.93 -2.82
CA PRO A 53 -0.04 -10.64 -1.45
C PRO A 53 -0.01 -11.86 -0.54
N LEU A 54 -0.28 -13.05 -1.10
CA LEU A 54 -0.28 -14.31 -0.36
C LEU A 54 1.09 -14.63 0.22
N ALA A 55 2.18 -14.15 -0.38
CA ALA A 55 3.52 -14.33 0.17
C ALA A 55 3.71 -13.54 1.47
N HIS A 56 2.98 -12.45 1.66
CA HIS A 56 3.14 -11.49 2.77
C HIS A 56 2.06 -11.60 3.84
N ILE A 57 1.10 -12.50 3.68
CA ILE A 57 0.08 -12.75 4.69
C ILE A 57 0.68 -13.57 5.84
N ASP A 58 0.46 -13.10 7.07
CA ASP A 58 0.57 -13.92 8.28
C ASP A 58 -0.85 -14.38 8.66
N PRO A 59 -1.17 -15.69 8.66
CA PRO A 59 -2.50 -16.16 9.06
C PRO A 59 -2.94 -15.64 10.44
N PHE A 60 -1.99 -15.48 11.37
CA PHE A 60 -2.33 -14.91 12.68
C PHE A 60 -2.53 -13.39 12.58
N GLY A 61 -1.49 -12.66 12.18
CA GLY A 61 -1.49 -11.19 12.17
C GLY A 61 -2.45 -10.56 11.17
N SER A 62 -2.71 -11.19 10.03
CA SER A 62 -3.51 -10.63 8.93
C SER A 62 -4.95 -11.16 8.87
N VAL A 63 -5.29 -12.24 9.59
CA VAL A 63 -6.64 -12.85 9.56
C VAL A 63 -7.22 -13.04 10.97
N ILE A 64 -6.53 -13.79 11.83
CA ILE A 64 -7.04 -14.14 13.16
C ILE A 64 -7.15 -12.90 14.06
N LEU A 65 -6.09 -12.08 14.12
CA LEU A 65 -6.05 -10.90 14.97
C LEU A 65 -7.14 -9.87 14.60
N PRO A 66 -7.32 -9.48 13.32
CA PRO A 66 -8.45 -8.64 12.91
C PRO A 66 -9.81 -9.24 13.26
N ALA A 67 -10.00 -10.55 13.12
CA ALA A 67 -11.26 -11.22 13.45
C ALA A 67 -11.58 -11.14 14.95
N ILE A 68 -10.57 -11.34 15.82
CA ILE A 68 -10.72 -11.19 17.27
C ILE A 68 -11.06 -9.73 17.61
N CYS A 69 -10.34 -8.76 17.04
CA CYS A 69 -10.63 -7.34 17.24
C CYS A 69 -12.09 -7.01 16.86
N ALA A 70 -12.57 -7.53 15.72
CA ALA A 70 -13.94 -7.31 15.27
C ALA A 70 -14.98 -7.90 16.25
N ILE A 71 -14.74 -9.12 16.76
CA ILE A 71 -15.63 -9.77 17.75
C ILE A 71 -15.67 -8.98 19.06
N LEU A 72 -14.52 -8.45 19.49
CA LEU A 72 -14.40 -7.68 20.74
C LEU A 72 -14.82 -6.20 20.60
N GLY A 73 -15.15 -5.74 19.38
CA GLY A 73 -15.46 -4.34 19.10
C GLY A 73 -14.25 -3.40 19.26
N TRP A 74 -13.03 -3.94 19.18
CA TRP A 74 -11.78 -3.18 19.28
C TRP A 74 -11.37 -2.64 17.91
N PRO A 75 -10.52 -1.58 17.86
CA PRO A 75 -9.89 -1.16 16.62
C PRO A 75 -9.23 -2.36 15.94
N GLY A 76 -9.42 -2.50 14.63
CA GLY A 76 -8.83 -3.59 13.87
C GLY A 76 -7.31 -3.45 13.83
N PHE A 77 -6.61 -4.38 14.49
CA PHE A 77 -5.16 -4.49 14.41
C PHE A 77 -4.78 -5.66 13.53
N GLY A 78 -3.76 -5.46 12.71
CA GLY A 78 -3.16 -6.51 11.92
C GLY A 78 -1.79 -6.10 11.42
N TYR A 79 -0.97 -7.09 11.10
CA TYR A 79 0.34 -6.87 10.51
C TYR A 79 0.57 -7.86 9.36
N ALA A 80 1.36 -7.43 8.38
CA ALA A 80 1.85 -8.30 7.32
C ALA A 80 3.12 -9.02 7.79
N LYS A 81 3.38 -10.19 7.23
CA LYS A 81 4.63 -10.91 7.46
C LYS A 81 5.78 -10.15 6.81
N PRO A 82 6.74 -9.60 7.59
CA PRO A 82 7.76 -8.69 7.07
C PRO A 82 8.74 -9.41 6.12
N VAL A 83 9.42 -8.62 5.28
CA VAL A 83 10.45 -9.13 4.37
C VAL A 83 11.77 -9.30 5.14
N PRO A 84 12.33 -10.52 5.22
CA PRO A 84 13.53 -10.77 6.02
C PRO A 84 14.79 -10.24 5.34
N TYR A 85 15.72 -9.69 6.13
CA TYR A 85 17.06 -9.34 5.70
C TYR A 85 18.10 -9.72 6.77
N ASN A 86 19.35 -9.94 6.35
CA ASN A 86 20.47 -10.26 7.22
C ASN A 86 21.57 -9.19 7.09
N PRO A 87 21.77 -8.34 8.12
CA PRO A 87 22.79 -7.29 8.10
C PRO A 87 24.22 -7.79 7.90
N ASN A 88 24.51 -9.05 8.27
CA ASN A 88 25.85 -9.63 8.11
C ASN A 88 26.20 -9.95 6.65
N ASN A 89 25.21 -10.00 5.76
CA ASN A 89 25.43 -10.21 4.32
C ASN A 89 25.68 -8.90 3.55
N LEU A 90 25.50 -7.74 4.19
CA LEU A 90 25.66 -6.44 3.54
C LEU A 90 27.13 -6.12 3.28
N ARG A 91 27.44 -5.60 2.09
CA ARG A 91 28.83 -5.28 1.67
C ARG A 91 29.46 -4.19 2.52
N ARG A 92 28.69 -3.14 2.83
CA ARG A 92 29.10 -1.98 3.63
C ARG A 92 28.10 -1.75 4.75
N ARG A 93 28.07 -2.69 5.70
CA ARG A 93 27.09 -2.80 6.80
C ARG A 93 26.50 -1.47 7.29
N ARG A 94 27.32 -0.53 7.76
CA ARG A 94 26.82 0.75 8.33
C ARG A 94 26.03 1.62 7.33
N ILE A 95 26.50 1.72 6.09
CA ILE A 95 25.86 2.57 5.07
C ILE A 95 24.67 1.83 4.47
N ASP A 96 24.86 0.54 4.19
CA ASP A 96 23.84 -0.28 3.56
C ASP A 96 22.63 -0.50 4.49
N GLU A 97 22.83 -0.62 5.81
CA GLU A 97 21.73 -0.64 6.78
C GLU A 97 20.87 0.63 6.71
N VAL A 98 21.50 1.82 6.55
CA VAL A 98 20.77 3.09 6.38
C VAL A 98 20.02 3.12 5.05
N LEU A 99 20.65 2.65 3.96
CA LEU A 99 20.01 2.57 2.65
C LEU A 99 18.79 1.64 2.69
N VAL A 100 18.93 0.47 3.31
CA VAL A 100 17.83 -0.47 3.51
C VAL A 100 16.73 0.20 4.33
N ALA A 101 17.04 0.82 5.48
CA ALA A 101 16.04 1.47 6.33
C ALA A 101 15.30 2.63 5.63
N LEU A 102 15.96 3.36 4.74
CA LEU A 102 15.32 4.46 3.99
C LEU A 102 14.51 3.95 2.78
N ALA A 103 14.74 2.74 2.30
CA ALA A 103 14.12 2.21 1.09
C ALA A 103 12.58 2.18 1.16
N GLY A 104 12.02 1.67 2.26
CA GLY A 104 10.58 1.66 2.51
C GLY A 104 9.98 3.07 2.50
N PRO A 105 10.42 3.99 3.38
CA PRO A 105 9.94 5.38 3.39
C PRO A 105 10.06 6.09 2.04
N LEU A 106 11.19 5.94 1.33
CA LEU A 106 11.36 6.54 0.00
C LEU A 106 10.40 5.93 -1.03
N SER A 107 10.09 4.65 -0.93
CA SER A 107 9.09 4.01 -1.80
C SER A 107 7.68 4.54 -1.53
N ASN A 108 7.35 4.85 -0.27
CA ASN A 108 6.07 5.48 0.07
C ASN A 108 6.00 6.89 -0.53
N LEU A 109 7.04 7.71 -0.32
CA LEU A 109 7.09 9.05 -0.91
C LEU A 109 6.96 9.01 -2.44
N LEU A 110 7.58 8.03 -3.11
CA LEU A 110 7.42 7.83 -4.54
C LEU A 110 5.97 7.47 -4.92
N GLN A 111 5.33 6.55 -4.21
CA GLN A 111 3.92 6.20 -4.44
C GLN A 111 2.98 7.40 -4.23
N ALA A 112 3.20 8.20 -3.18
CA ALA A 112 2.45 9.42 -2.91
C ALA A 112 2.66 10.45 -4.03
N ALA A 113 3.91 10.69 -4.44
CA ALA A 113 4.24 11.66 -5.47
C ALA A 113 3.63 11.29 -6.84
N LEU A 114 3.71 10.02 -7.24
CA LEU A 114 3.10 9.53 -8.47
C LEU A 114 1.58 9.69 -8.44
N SER A 115 0.94 9.31 -7.33
CA SER A 115 -0.51 9.43 -7.16
C SER A 115 -0.97 10.89 -7.14
N ALA A 116 -0.22 11.78 -6.48
CA ALA A 116 -0.48 13.21 -6.49
C ALA A 116 -0.31 13.83 -7.88
N GLY A 117 0.69 13.39 -8.64
CA GLY A 117 0.89 13.79 -10.05
C GLY A 117 -0.30 13.41 -10.92
N ILE A 118 -0.76 12.15 -10.83
CA ILE A 118 -1.94 11.66 -11.56
C ILE A 118 -3.19 12.45 -11.14
N TYR A 119 -3.39 12.64 -9.83
CA TYR A 119 -4.50 13.42 -9.29
C TYR A 119 -4.53 14.84 -9.87
N ARG A 120 -3.37 15.52 -9.91
CA ARG A 120 -3.26 16.88 -10.42
C ARG A 120 -3.61 16.97 -11.90
N ILE A 121 -3.11 16.03 -12.71
CA ILE A 121 -3.42 15.95 -14.14
C ILE A 121 -4.92 15.70 -14.35
N LEU A 122 -5.49 14.75 -13.60
CA LEU A 122 -6.90 14.40 -13.67
C LEU A 122 -7.80 15.59 -13.34
N ILE A 123 -7.53 16.32 -12.26
CA ILE A 123 -8.32 17.50 -11.89
C ILE A 123 -8.18 18.60 -12.95
N GLY A 124 -7.00 18.80 -13.51
CA GLY A 124 -6.81 19.74 -14.64
C GLY A 124 -7.68 19.36 -15.83
N PHE A 125 -7.71 18.08 -16.20
CA PHE A 125 -8.54 17.57 -17.28
C PHE A 125 -10.04 17.72 -17.02
N VAL A 126 -10.50 17.33 -15.82
CA VAL A 126 -11.89 17.45 -15.37
C VAL A 126 -12.36 18.90 -15.41
N ARG A 127 -11.53 19.83 -14.90
CA ARG A 127 -11.83 21.27 -14.90
C ARG A 127 -12.00 21.84 -16.31
N ASN A 128 -11.19 21.38 -17.25
CA ASN A 128 -11.25 21.85 -18.63
C ASN A 128 -12.37 21.18 -19.45
N ASN A 129 -12.97 20.09 -18.96
CA ASN A 129 -13.99 19.31 -19.67
C ASN A 129 -15.22 19.01 -18.77
N PRO A 130 -16.00 20.04 -18.37
CA PRO A 130 -17.07 19.87 -17.38
C PRO A 130 -18.20 18.94 -17.85
N ALA A 131 -18.56 18.94 -19.13
CA ALA A 131 -19.58 18.04 -19.67
C ALA A 131 -19.15 16.56 -19.58
N TRP A 132 -17.88 16.28 -19.91
CA TRP A 132 -17.31 14.94 -19.74
C TRP A 132 -17.25 14.54 -18.27
N ALA A 133 -16.87 15.47 -17.39
CA ALA A 133 -16.81 15.24 -15.96
C ALA A 133 -18.19 14.88 -15.38
N MET A 134 -19.23 15.61 -15.77
CA MET A 134 -20.60 15.32 -15.36
C MET A 134 -21.05 13.93 -15.84
N ALA A 135 -20.67 13.53 -17.06
CA ALA A 135 -20.99 12.20 -17.59
C ALA A 135 -20.29 11.05 -16.84
N HIS A 136 -19.20 11.32 -16.11
CA HIS A 136 -18.40 10.32 -15.38
C HIS A 136 -18.32 10.59 -13.87
N ILE A 137 -19.25 11.38 -13.32
CA ILE A 137 -19.13 11.91 -11.97
C ILE A 137 -19.09 10.81 -10.90
N ASP A 138 -19.86 9.74 -11.06
CA ASP A 138 -19.87 8.61 -10.13
C ASP A 138 -18.53 7.87 -10.13
N LEU A 139 -17.96 7.63 -11.32
CA LEU A 139 -16.66 6.98 -11.45
C LEU A 139 -15.54 7.81 -10.79
N LEU A 140 -15.56 9.12 -11.04
CA LEU A 140 -14.56 10.05 -10.54
C LEU A 140 -14.67 10.21 -9.02
N ALA A 141 -15.87 10.53 -8.52
CA ALA A 141 -16.09 10.90 -7.14
C ALA A 141 -16.09 9.70 -6.18
N VAL A 142 -16.52 8.52 -6.62
CA VAL A 142 -16.64 7.34 -5.75
C VAL A 142 -15.40 6.46 -5.81
N TRP A 143 -14.76 6.35 -6.99
CA TRP A 143 -13.66 5.41 -7.19
C TRP A 143 -12.32 6.09 -7.38
N ILE A 144 -12.15 6.89 -8.43
CA ILE A 144 -10.81 7.34 -8.84
C ILE A 144 -10.22 8.34 -7.84
N ILE A 145 -10.94 9.40 -7.50
CA ILE A 145 -10.45 10.45 -6.59
C ILE A 145 -10.20 9.89 -5.18
N PRO A 146 -11.10 9.09 -4.58
CA PRO A 146 -10.86 8.49 -3.27
C PRO A 146 -9.67 7.52 -3.24
N ILE A 147 -9.50 6.68 -4.27
CA ILE A 147 -8.36 5.74 -4.35
C ILE A 147 -7.05 6.51 -4.41
N LEU A 148 -6.93 7.50 -5.31
CA LEU A 148 -5.71 8.32 -5.42
C LEU A 148 -5.42 9.06 -4.11
N SER A 149 -6.45 9.64 -3.48
CA SER A 149 -6.31 10.34 -2.20
C SER A 149 -5.85 9.41 -1.09
N THR A 150 -6.37 8.17 -1.07
CA THR A 150 -5.97 7.17 -0.08
C THR A 150 -4.53 6.73 -0.26
N ILE A 151 -4.06 6.49 -1.49
CA ILE A 151 -2.65 6.18 -1.74
C ILE A 151 -1.77 7.33 -1.25
N ILE A 152 -2.15 8.57 -1.51
CA ILE A 152 -1.40 9.75 -1.04
C ILE A 152 -1.34 9.77 0.49
N ILE A 153 -2.48 9.66 1.18
CA ILE A 153 -2.56 9.76 2.64
C ILE A 153 -1.79 8.61 3.30
N LEU A 154 -2.01 7.36 2.87
CA LEU A 154 -1.37 6.18 3.46
C LEU A 154 0.16 6.19 3.33
N ASN A 155 0.70 6.88 2.32
CA ASN A 155 2.13 6.92 2.05
C ASN A 155 2.82 8.19 2.59
N ILE A 156 2.09 9.08 3.25
CA ILE A 156 2.62 10.28 3.91
C ILE A 156 2.60 10.15 5.44
N VAL A 157 1.67 9.38 5.98
CA VAL A 157 1.59 9.01 7.41
C VAL A 157 2.60 7.92 7.73
#